data_AF-A0A2N2JZF0-F1
#
_entry.id   AF-A0A2N2JZF0-F1
#
_cell.length_a   1.000
_cell.length_b   1.000
_cell.length_c   1.000
_cell.angle_alpha   90.00
_cell.angle_beta   90.00
_cell.angle_gamma   90.00
#
_symmetry.space_group_name_H-M   'P 1'
#
loop_
_entity.id
_entity.type
_entity.pdbx_description
1 polymer ?
#
loop_
_entity_poly.entity_id
_entity_poly.type
_entity_poly.pdbx_seq_one_letter_code
_entity_poly.pdbx_strand_id
1 'polypeptide(L)'
;MQVLITVTKGIIEDAVFFDNPERAVLALSEYVKTMDPEHDDACVYDERGLIANAKHFLDENDRYRANEPLIQELSKDRGKAIYIIGNPTHRLGFMVASSDDPLGFTDPVEALSELGQMRKEFGSHLKLYRVRAVSGPLADKARLQTHNAELDLEDFDYSLVEEHLV
;
A
#
# COMPACT_ATOMS: atom_id res chain seq x y z
N MET A 1 -6.60 9.02 0.92
CA MET A 1 -6.47 10.48 1.19
C MET A 1 -6.18 10.68 2.66
N GLN A 2 -5.31 11.62 3.02
CA GLN A 2 -4.98 11.95 4.42
C GLN A 2 -5.37 13.40 4.68
N VAL A 3 -5.71 13.70 5.93
CA VAL A 3 -5.98 15.07 6.36
C VAL A 3 -5.19 15.38 7.63
N LEU A 4 -4.43 16.46 7.60
CA LEU A 4 -3.84 17.08 8.78
C LEU A 4 -4.85 18.11 9.30
N ILE A 5 -5.29 17.93 10.53
CA ILE A 5 -6.13 18.89 11.24
C ILE A 5 -5.25 19.60 12.26
N THR A 6 -5.22 20.93 12.24
CA THR A 6 -4.61 21.74 13.30
C THR A 6 -5.70 22.38 14.15
N VAL A 7 -5.48 22.43 15.45
CA VAL A 7 -6.41 22.97 16.43
C VAL A 7 -5.68 23.97 17.29
N THR A 8 -6.28 25.13 17.52
CA THR A 8 -5.80 26.15 18.45
C THR A 8 -6.92 26.56 19.39
N LYS A 9 -6.65 26.50 20.69
CA LYS A 9 -7.59 26.83 21.77
C LYS A 9 -8.93 26.10 21.66
N GLY A 10 -8.87 24.84 21.21
CA GLY A 10 -10.04 23.97 21.02
C GLY A 10 -10.86 24.23 19.76
N ILE A 11 -10.38 25.06 18.83
CA ILE A 11 -11.04 25.34 17.56
C ILE A 11 -10.16 24.81 16.42
N ILE A 12 -10.77 24.14 15.44
CA ILE A 12 -10.07 23.73 14.22
C ILE A 12 -9.62 25.00 13.49
N GLU A 13 -8.31 25.16 13.34
CA GLU A 13 -7.72 26.27 12.60
C GLU A 13 -7.60 25.94 11.11
N ASP A 14 -7.09 24.76 10.77
CA ASP A 14 -6.89 24.34 9.38
C ASP A 14 -7.12 22.84 9.16
N ALA A 15 -7.39 22.47 7.92
CA ALA A 15 -7.55 21.12 7.43
C ALA A 15 -6.87 20.96 6.07
N VAL A 16 -5.67 20.37 6.07
CA VAL A 16 -4.85 20.22 4.85
C VAL A 16 -4.87 18.77 4.38
N PHE A 17 -5.23 18.57 3.11
CA PHE A 17 -5.32 17.25 2.50
C PHE A 17 -4.03 16.85 1.79
N PHE A 18 -3.68 15.57 1.90
CA PHE A 18 -2.50 14.99 1.29
C PHE A 18 -2.83 13.65 0.63
N ASP A 19 -2.30 13.43 -0.56
CA ASP A 19 -2.38 12.13 -1.23
C ASP A 19 -1.33 11.13 -0.72
N ASN A 20 -0.34 11.62 0.05
CA ASN A 20 0.78 10.85 0.56
C ASN A 20 0.88 11.00 2.10
N PRO A 21 0.95 9.89 2.87
CA PRO A 21 0.95 9.95 4.32
C PRO A 21 2.25 10.48 4.88
N GLU A 22 3.39 10.18 4.24
CA GLU A 22 4.69 10.65 4.67
C GLU A 22 4.72 12.16 4.59
N ARG A 23 4.12 12.76 3.55
CA ARG A 23 3.97 14.22 3.46
C ARG A 23 3.05 14.79 4.54
N ALA A 24 1.94 14.11 4.85
CA ALA A 24 1.04 14.53 5.92
C ALA A 24 1.71 14.48 7.31
N VAL A 25 2.46 13.42 7.58
CA VAL A 25 3.17 13.19 8.85
C VAL A 25 4.41 14.07 8.96
N LEU A 26 5.11 14.33 7.85
CA LEU A 26 6.18 15.32 7.80
C LEU A 26 5.61 16.72 8.08
N ALA A 27 4.48 17.08 7.48
CA ALA A 27 3.80 18.34 7.76
C ALA A 27 3.37 18.45 9.23
N LEU A 28 2.84 17.37 9.82
CA LEU A 28 2.58 17.28 11.26
C LEU A 28 3.87 17.51 12.07
N SER A 29 4.95 16.82 11.74
CA SER A 29 6.23 16.99 12.42
C SER A 29 6.79 18.40 12.30
N GLU A 30 6.64 19.08 11.15
CA GLU A 30 7.08 20.46 10.99
C GLU A 30 6.20 21.41 11.81
N TYR A 31 4.89 21.18 11.85
CA TYR A 31 3.97 21.97 12.68
C TYR A 31 4.33 21.88 14.17
N VAL A 32 4.58 20.67 14.68
CA VAL A 32 4.91 20.45 16.10
C VAL A 32 6.18 21.21 16.54
N LYS A 33 7.12 21.49 15.64
CA LYS A 33 8.32 22.28 15.97
C LYS A 33 8.01 23.73 16.34
N THR A 34 6.88 24.26 15.89
CA THR A 34 6.52 25.68 16.03
C THR A 34 5.24 25.91 16.83
N MET A 35 4.49 24.86 17.17
CA MET A 35 3.23 24.96 17.91
C MET A 35 3.45 25.32 19.38
N ASP A 36 2.44 25.90 20.02
CA ASP A 36 2.35 26.06 21.48
C ASP A 36 1.66 24.82 22.09
N PRO A 37 2.36 23.92 22.81
CA PRO A 37 1.76 22.68 23.30
C PRO A 37 0.60 22.87 24.31
N GLU A 38 0.50 24.04 24.95
CA GLU A 38 -0.61 24.33 25.87
C GLU A 38 -1.89 24.72 25.13
N HIS A 39 -1.76 25.34 23.96
CA HIS A 39 -2.87 25.92 23.22
C HIS A 39 -3.18 25.20 21.92
N ASP A 40 -2.22 24.49 21.35
CA ASP A 40 -2.30 23.90 20.03
C ASP A 40 -2.27 22.36 20.09
N ASP A 41 -2.99 21.73 19.17
CA ASP A 41 -2.91 20.30 18.90
C ASP A 41 -2.96 20.06 17.38
N ALA A 42 -2.48 18.92 16.94
CA ALA A 42 -2.55 18.55 15.54
C ALA A 42 -2.62 17.03 15.37
N CYS A 43 -3.43 16.59 14.43
CA CYS A 43 -3.69 15.18 14.15
C CYS A 43 -3.75 14.91 12.66
N VAL A 44 -3.14 13.80 12.24
CA VAL A 44 -3.26 13.26 10.88
C VAL A 44 -4.25 12.10 10.90
N TYR A 45 -5.24 12.15 10.03
CA TYR A 45 -6.24 11.09 9.84
C TYR A 45 -6.22 10.53 8.42
N ASP A 46 -6.69 9.30 8.27
CA ASP A 46 -7.17 8.73 7.01
C ASP A 46 -8.60 8.18 7.15
N GLU A 47 -9.07 7.50 6.10
CA GLU A 47 -10.38 6.85 6.05
C GLU A 47 -10.59 5.75 7.12
N ARG A 48 -9.52 5.25 7.74
CA ARG A 48 -9.55 4.21 8.78
C ARG A 48 -9.42 4.79 10.19
N GLY A 49 -8.97 6.04 10.32
CA GLY A 49 -8.95 6.77 11.58
C GLY A 49 -7.68 7.57 11.80
N LEU A 50 -7.28 7.71 13.07
CA LEU A 50 -6.11 8.49 13.48
C LEU A 50 -4.82 7.75 13.09
N ILE A 51 -3.96 8.42 12.32
CA ILE A 51 -2.62 7.93 11.97
C ILE A 51 -1.61 8.38 13.04
N ALA A 52 -1.57 9.68 13.34
CA ALA A 52 -0.63 10.25 14.28
C ALA A 52 -1.16 11.56 14.86
N ASN A 53 -0.68 11.95 16.05
CA ASN A 53 -0.96 13.24 16.66
C ASN A 53 0.33 13.93 17.11
N ALA A 54 0.20 15.19 17.53
CA ALA A 54 1.30 16.03 17.98
C ALA A 54 2.08 15.39 19.14
N LYS A 55 1.40 14.72 20.07
CA LYS A 55 2.01 14.06 21.24
C LYS A 55 2.98 12.94 20.85
N HIS A 56 2.83 12.34 19.67
CA HIS A 56 3.82 11.37 19.18
C HIS A 56 5.20 12.00 18.91
N PHE A 57 5.28 13.31 18.71
CA PHE A 57 6.50 14.06 18.41
C PHE A 57 7.00 14.89 19.60
N LEU A 58 6.34 14.81 20.76
CA LEU A 58 6.76 15.47 21.99
C LEU A 58 7.37 14.47 22.98
N ASP A 59 8.27 14.96 23.82
CA ASP A 59 8.74 14.25 25.02
C ASP A 59 7.86 14.58 26.25
N GLU A 60 8.25 14.08 27.43
CA GLU A 60 7.50 14.29 28.68
C GLU A 60 7.50 15.75 29.17
N ASN A 61 8.30 16.63 28.57
CA ASN A 61 8.40 18.05 28.91
C ASN A 61 7.86 18.93 27.76
N ASP A 62 7.02 18.36 26.89
CA ASP A 62 6.44 19.02 25.72
C ASP A 62 7.47 19.58 24.74
N ARG A 63 8.67 18.97 24.67
CA ARG A 63 9.70 19.36 23.70
C ARG A 63 9.65 18.46 22.49
N TYR A 64 9.83 19.07 21.33
CA TYR A 64 9.96 18.32 20.08
C TYR A 64 11.09 17.29 20.17
N ARG A 65 10.74 16.05 19.84
CA ARG A 65 11.68 14.97 19.57
C ARG A 65 11.42 14.44 18.16
N ALA A 66 12.48 14.27 17.40
CA ALA A 66 12.37 13.60 16.12
C ALA A 66 11.89 12.16 16.37
N ASN A 67 10.85 11.73 15.65
CA ASN A 67 10.29 10.39 15.74
C ASN A 67 10.56 9.64 14.43
N GLU A 68 11.86 9.45 14.14
CA GLU A 68 12.32 8.61 13.03
C GLU A 68 11.63 7.24 12.98
N PRO A 69 11.38 6.53 14.09
CA PRO A 69 10.64 5.27 14.05
C PRO A 69 9.24 5.38 13.46
N LEU A 70 8.46 6.40 13.85
CA LEU A 70 7.10 6.63 13.32
C LEU A 70 7.13 7.01 11.84
N ILE A 71 8.08 7.86 11.43
CA ILE A 71 8.29 8.22 10.03
C ILE A 71 8.69 6.98 9.21
N GLN A 72 9.57 6.13 9.77
CA GLN A 72 9.99 4.88 9.14
C GLN A 72 8.87 3.83 9.09
N GLU A 73 8.05 3.71 10.13
CA GLU A 73 6.92 2.78 10.20
C GLU A 73 5.84 3.15 9.18
N LEU A 74 5.55 4.44 9.02
CA LEU A 74 4.60 4.93 8.02
C LEU A 74 5.15 4.83 6.59
N SER A 75 6.47 4.92 6.41
CA SER A 75 7.13 4.57 5.15
C SER A 75 7.12 3.06 4.85
N LYS A 76 6.95 2.22 5.88
CA LYS A 76 6.83 0.76 5.74
C LYS A 76 5.39 0.30 5.50
N ASP A 77 4.39 1.13 5.78
CA ASP A 77 2.98 0.71 5.79
C ASP A 77 2.11 1.33 4.68
N ARG A 78 2.65 1.41 3.45
CA ARG A 78 1.83 1.50 2.24
C ARG A 78 2.17 0.42 1.23
N GLY A 79 1.41 -0.67 1.34
CA GLY A 79 1.48 -1.82 0.45
C GLY A 79 2.64 -2.72 0.82
N LYS A 80 2.49 -3.52 1.89
CA LYS A 80 3.39 -4.65 2.15
C LYS A 80 3.57 -5.40 0.83
N ALA A 81 4.80 -5.34 0.32
CA ALA A 81 5.12 -5.93 -0.96
C ALA A 81 4.80 -7.42 -0.89
N ILE A 82 3.85 -7.86 -1.72
CA ILE A 82 3.60 -9.29 -1.86
C ILE A 82 4.61 -9.81 -2.87
N TYR A 83 5.44 -10.75 -2.44
CA TYR A 83 6.37 -11.45 -3.31
C TYR A 83 5.78 -12.80 -3.68
N ILE A 84 5.90 -13.19 -4.94
CA ILE A 84 5.54 -14.53 -5.42
C ILE A 84 6.74 -15.13 -6.10
N ILE A 85 6.90 -16.45 -5.99
CA ILE A 85 7.85 -17.19 -6.81
C ILE A 85 7.09 -17.61 -8.07
N GLY A 86 7.68 -17.35 -9.23
CA GLY A 86 7.04 -17.62 -10.52
C GLY A 86 7.93 -18.45 -11.43
N ASN A 87 7.30 -19.31 -12.22
CA ASN A 87 7.91 -19.99 -13.36
C ASN A 87 7.48 -19.27 -14.66
N PRO A 88 8.30 -18.34 -15.19
CA PRO A 88 7.96 -17.61 -16.40
C PRO A 88 8.08 -18.44 -17.68
N THR A 89 8.71 -19.61 -17.62
CA THR A 89 8.99 -20.46 -18.78
C THR A 89 8.16 -21.73 -18.80
N HIS A 90 7.12 -21.81 -17.97
CA HIS A 90 6.25 -22.98 -17.94
C HIS A 90 5.43 -23.08 -19.23
N ARG A 91 5.20 -24.30 -19.72
CA ARG A 91 4.55 -24.55 -21.03
C ARG A 91 3.11 -24.03 -21.14
N LEU A 92 2.47 -23.76 -20.01
CA LEU A 92 1.10 -23.22 -19.94
C LEU A 92 1.07 -21.69 -19.72
N GLY A 93 2.23 -21.02 -19.77
CA GLY A 93 2.36 -19.60 -19.47
C GLY A 93 2.95 -19.35 -18.08
N PHE A 94 2.80 -18.13 -17.57
CA PHE A 94 3.32 -17.76 -16.25
C PHE A 94 2.56 -18.51 -15.15
N MET A 95 3.29 -19.25 -14.31
CA MET A 95 2.71 -19.95 -13.17
C MET A 95 3.32 -19.42 -11.87
N VAL A 96 2.47 -19.15 -10.88
CA VAL A 96 2.93 -19.01 -9.48
C VAL A 96 3.38 -20.39 -9.02
N ALA A 97 4.59 -20.48 -8.49
CA ALA A 97 5.20 -21.70 -8.01
C ALA A 97 5.40 -21.62 -6.51
N SER A 98 5.07 -22.70 -5.82
CA SER A 98 5.29 -22.92 -4.40
C SER A 98 5.30 -24.42 -4.14
N SER A 99 5.65 -24.84 -2.93
CA SER A 99 5.74 -26.24 -2.55
C SER A 99 4.38 -26.95 -2.55
N ASP A 100 3.31 -26.26 -2.14
CA ASP A 100 1.94 -26.81 -2.07
C ASP A 100 0.93 -25.93 -2.84
N ASP A 101 0.50 -24.81 -2.26
CA ASP A 101 -0.50 -23.89 -2.82
C ASP A 101 0.13 -22.56 -3.27
N PRO A 102 -0.34 -21.90 -4.36
CA PRO A 102 0.25 -20.65 -4.84
C PRO A 102 0.25 -19.59 -3.72
N LEU A 103 1.45 -19.24 -3.27
CA LEU A 103 1.68 -18.46 -2.07
C LEU A 103 2.32 -17.10 -2.38
N GLY A 104 1.81 -16.07 -1.69
CA GLY A 104 2.40 -14.75 -1.64
C GLY A 104 3.06 -14.50 -0.28
N PHE A 105 4.27 -13.97 -0.29
CA PHE A 105 5.06 -13.66 0.90
C PHE A 105 5.05 -12.16 1.17
N THR A 106 4.83 -11.76 2.42
CA THR A 106 4.96 -10.35 2.83
C THR A 106 6.34 -10.04 3.44
N ASP A 107 7.05 -11.05 3.90
CA ASP A 107 8.46 -10.96 4.32
C ASP A 107 9.38 -11.39 3.14
N PRO A 108 10.25 -10.49 2.64
CA PRO A 108 11.20 -10.84 1.58
C PRO A 108 12.22 -11.90 2.00
N VAL A 109 12.56 -12.02 3.29
CA VAL A 109 13.52 -13.03 3.78
C VAL A 109 12.92 -14.43 3.65
N GLU A 110 11.66 -14.60 4.06
CA GLU A 110 10.92 -15.85 3.89
C GLU A 110 10.81 -16.22 2.40
N ALA A 111 10.46 -15.26 1.55
CA ALA A 111 10.34 -15.46 0.11
C ALA A 111 11.66 -15.91 -0.54
N LEU A 112 12.80 -15.34 -0.10
CA LEU A 112 14.12 -15.72 -0.59
C LEU A 112 14.56 -17.09 -0.08
N SER A 113 14.23 -17.43 1.18
CA SER A 113 14.48 -18.74 1.76
C SER A 113 13.76 -19.83 0.95
N GLU A 114 12.46 -19.65 0.70
CA GLU A 114 11.65 -20.59 -0.09
C GLU A 114 12.18 -20.72 -1.51
N LEU A 115 12.48 -19.60 -2.18
CA LEU A 115 13.06 -19.62 -3.53
C LEU A 115 14.36 -20.44 -3.58
N GLY A 116 15.21 -20.31 -2.55
CA GLY A 116 16.45 -21.08 -2.44
C GLY A 116 16.19 -22.58 -2.38
N GLN A 117 15.24 -23.00 -1.55
CA GLN A 117 14.83 -24.41 -1.43
C GLN A 117 14.26 -24.92 -2.75
N MET A 118 13.30 -24.22 -3.35
CA MET A 118 12.69 -24.62 -4.61
C MET A 118 13.71 -24.69 -5.76
N ARG A 119 14.66 -23.76 -5.85
CA ARG A 119 15.69 -23.80 -6.91
C ARG A 119 16.64 -24.99 -6.76
N LYS A 120 16.83 -25.50 -5.54
CA LYS A 120 17.62 -26.71 -5.30
C LYS A 120 16.91 -27.95 -5.87
N GLU A 121 15.59 -27.99 -5.80
CA GLU A 121 14.78 -29.15 -6.21
C GLU A 121 14.37 -29.09 -7.69
N PHE A 122 13.98 -27.91 -8.18
CA PHE A 122 13.38 -27.72 -9.50
C PHE A 122 14.29 -26.96 -10.48
N GLY A 123 15.42 -26.42 -10.02
CA GLY A 123 16.39 -25.70 -10.84
C GLY A 123 16.24 -24.17 -10.84
N SER A 124 17.21 -23.48 -11.43
CA SER A 124 17.39 -22.02 -11.29
C SER A 124 16.44 -21.14 -12.11
N HIS A 125 15.53 -21.75 -12.89
CA HIS A 125 14.63 -21.04 -13.80
C HIS A 125 13.50 -20.29 -13.07
N LEU A 126 13.19 -20.68 -11.82
CA LEU A 126 12.25 -19.97 -10.96
C LEU A 126 12.79 -18.58 -10.61
N LYS A 127 11.91 -17.57 -10.60
CA LYS A 127 12.26 -16.17 -10.29
C LYS A 127 11.32 -15.62 -9.23
N LEU A 128 11.82 -14.67 -8.45
CA LEU A 128 11.01 -13.91 -7.49
C LEU A 128 10.41 -12.67 -8.18
N TYR A 129 9.11 -12.44 -7.98
CA TYR A 129 8.40 -11.27 -8.48
C TYR A 129 7.77 -10.52 -7.32
N ARG A 130 7.68 -9.19 -7.45
CA ARG A 130 6.89 -8.34 -6.57
C ARG A 130 5.57 -8.03 -7.26
N VAL A 131 4.46 -8.42 -6.63
CA VAL A 131 3.10 -8.21 -7.15
C VAL A 131 2.70 -6.75 -6.96
N ARG A 132 2.00 -6.23 -7.97
CA ARG A 132 1.32 -4.94 -7.92
C ARG A 132 -0.11 -5.14 -8.37
N ALA A 133 -1.07 -4.69 -7.57
CA ALA A 133 -2.46 -4.65 -7.98
C ALA A 133 -2.59 -3.72 -9.19
N VAL A 134 -3.40 -4.13 -10.16
CA VAL A 134 -3.77 -3.27 -11.27
C VAL A 134 -4.68 -2.17 -10.73
N SER A 135 -4.29 -0.92 -10.95
CA SER A 135 -5.09 0.25 -10.61
C SER A 135 -5.34 1.02 -11.89
N GLY A 136 -6.54 0.84 -12.45
CA GLY A 136 -6.97 1.50 -13.67
C GLY A 136 -7.36 0.55 -14.80
N PRO A 137 -7.79 1.13 -15.92
CA PRO A 137 -8.35 0.37 -17.02
C PRO A 137 -7.27 -0.33 -17.85
N LEU A 138 -7.60 -1.55 -18.28
CA LEU A 138 -6.71 -2.46 -19.00
C LEU A 138 -7.15 -2.73 -20.44
N ALA A 139 -8.45 -2.65 -20.71
CA ALA A 139 -9.01 -3.07 -21.98
C ALA A 139 -10.23 -2.23 -22.36
N ASP A 140 -10.46 -2.06 -23.65
CA ASP A 140 -11.67 -1.44 -24.15
C ASP A 140 -12.88 -2.35 -23.93
N LYS A 141 -13.98 -1.81 -23.41
CA LYS A 141 -15.21 -2.59 -23.17
C LYS A 141 -15.73 -3.28 -24.43
N ALA A 142 -15.67 -2.59 -25.57
CA ALA A 142 -16.12 -3.14 -26.85
C ALA A 142 -15.32 -4.40 -27.25
N ARG A 143 -14.01 -4.42 -26.97
CA ARG A 143 -13.15 -5.55 -27.29
C ARG A 143 -13.44 -6.75 -26.38
N LEU A 144 -13.71 -6.50 -25.10
CA LEU A 144 -14.14 -7.56 -24.17
C LEU A 144 -15.48 -8.17 -24.59
N GLN A 145 -16.42 -7.34 -25.04
CA GLN A 145 -17.72 -7.80 -25.55
C GLN A 145 -17.59 -8.70 -26.77
N THR A 146 -16.77 -8.30 -27.76
CA THR A 146 -16.50 -9.14 -28.93
C THR A 146 -15.90 -10.49 -28.52
N HIS A 147 -14.92 -10.48 -27.62
CA HIS A 147 -14.30 -11.71 -27.15
C HIS A 147 -15.28 -12.66 -26.44
N ASN A 148 -16.15 -12.11 -25.59
CA ASN A 148 -17.15 -12.92 -24.88
C ASN A 148 -18.20 -13.51 -25.84
N ALA A 149 -18.60 -12.75 -26.87
CA ALA A 149 -19.52 -13.26 -27.89
C ALA A 149 -18.90 -14.38 -28.73
N GLU A 150 -17.59 -14.32 -29.02
CA GLU A 150 -16.87 -15.42 -29.71
C GLU A 150 -16.80 -16.71 -28.87
N LEU A 151 -16.95 -16.59 -27.55
CA LEU A 151 -16.94 -17.72 -26.61
C LEU A 151 -18.34 -18.17 -26.18
N ASP A 152 -19.41 -17.63 -26.77
CA ASP A 152 -20.82 -17.88 -26.38
C ASP A 152 -21.08 -17.63 -24.87
N LEU A 153 -20.44 -16.60 -24.30
CA LEU A 153 -20.68 -16.17 -22.92
C LEU A 153 -21.83 -15.15 -22.88
N GLU A 154 -23.06 -15.64 -22.82
CA GLU A 154 -24.28 -14.81 -22.93
C GLU A 154 -24.59 -14.02 -21.64
N ASP A 155 -24.18 -14.51 -20.46
CA ASP A 155 -24.56 -13.94 -19.15
C ASP A 155 -23.40 -13.23 -18.41
N PHE A 156 -22.39 -12.72 -19.13
CA PHE A 156 -21.27 -12.03 -18.50
C PHE A 156 -21.68 -10.66 -17.93
N ASP A 157 -21.57 -10.49 -16.61
CA ASP A 157 -21.85 -9.22 -15.93
C ASP A 157 -20.63 -8.29 -15.98
N TYR A 158 -20.67 -7.34 -16.93
CA TYR A 158 -19.62 -6.35 -17.13
C TYR A 158 -19.45 -5.38 -15.95
N SER A 159 -20.43 -5.26 -15.05
CA SER A 159 -20.28 -4.40 -13.87
C SER A 159 -19.26 -4.93 -12.87
N LEU A 160 -18.96 -6.23 -12.92
CA LEU A 160 -17.98 -6.88 -12.04
C LEU A 160 -16.52 -6.55 -12.36
N VAL A 161 -16.26 -5.91 -13.51
CA VAL A 161 -14.91 -5.57 -13.98
C VAL A 161 -14.84 -4.14 -14.53
N GLU A 162 -15.84 -3.32 -14.25
CA GLU A 162 -15.97 -1.97 -14.84
C GLU A 162 -14.77 -1.08 -14.51
N GLU A 163 -14.17 -1.23 -13.33
CA GLU A 163 -12.97 -0.49 -12.93
C GLU A 163 -11.73 -0.76 -13.80
N HIS A 164 -11.77 -1.84 -14.59
CA HIS A 164 -10.69 -2.27 -15.48
C HIS A 164 -10.98 -2.01 -16.96
N LEU A 165 -12.05 -1.29 -17.29
CA LEU A 165 -12.44 -1.02 -18.68
C LEU A 165 -12.33 0.46 -19.07
N VAL A 166 -11.88 0.70 -20.30
CA VAL A 166 -11.99 2.00 -21.00
C VAL A 166 -13.26 2.03 -21.85
#